data_AF-A0A1F6Z2A9-F1
#
_entry.id   AF-A0A1F6Z2A9-F1
#
_cell.length_a   1.000
_cell.length_b   1.000
_cell.length_c   1.000
_cell.angle_alpha   90.00
_cell.angle_beta   90.00
_cell.angle_gamma   90.00
#
_symmetry.space_group_name_H-M   'P 1'
#
loop_
_entity.id
_entity.type
_entity.pdbx_description
1 polymer ?
#
loop_
_entity_poly.entity_id
_entity_poly.type
_entity_poly.pdbx_seq_one_letter_code
_entity_poly.pdbx_strand_id
1 'polypeptide(L)' 'MVLQYKSSKDKRWKRYPGKDKVKSGLSKYKFRLLNEAKTKTLVEGNYQKVLKRFRAIEFFKHRK' A
#
# COMPACT_ATOMS: atom_id res chain seq x y z
N MET A 1 -8.63 4.67 -3.27
CA MET A 1 -7.24 4.86 -2.75
C MET A 1 -6.23 4.14 -3.63
N VAL A 2 -4.92 4.44 -3.54
CA VAL A 2 -3.89 3.79 -4.39
C VAL A 2 -2.79 3.16 -3.53
N LEU A 3 -2.70 1.83 -3.56
CA LEU A 3 -1.65 1.07 -2.89
C LEU A 3 -0.43 0.90 -3.80
N GLN A 4 0.74 1.25 -3.28
CA GLN A 4 2.01 1.15 -3.98
C GLN A 4 3.02 0.36 -3.15
N TYR A 5 3.98 -0.23 -3.84
CA TYR A 5 5.08 -0.96 -3.26
C TYR A 5 6.39 -0.67 -3.98
N LYS A 6 7.51 -0.87 -3.31
CA LYS A 6 8.84 -0.88 -3.90
C LYS A 6 9.73 -1.85 -3.14
N SER A 7 10.72 -2.43 -3.82
CA SER A 7 11.79 -3.14 -3.11
C SER A 7 12.57 -2.13 -2.26
N SER A 8 13.15 -2.57 -1.14
CA SER A 8 14.06 -1.71 -0.36
C SER A 8 15.24 -1.17 -1.18
N LYS A 9 15.63 -1.87 -2.25
CA LYS A 9 16.69 -1.44 -3.18
C LYS A 9 16.18 -0.56 -4.33
N ASP A 10 14.88 -0.56 -4.60
CA ASP A 10 14.29 0.21 -5.69
C ASP A 10 14.03 1.66 -5.28
N LYS A 11 14.37 2.62 -6.15
CA LYS A 11 14.03 4.03 -5.96
C LYS A 11 12.57 4.34 -6.34
N ARG A 12 12.02 3.63 -7.33
CA ARG A 12 10.71 3.91 -7.92
C ARG A 12 9.60 3.08 -7.28
N TRP A 13 8.50 3.76 -6.94
CA TRP A 13 7.27 3.12 -6.48
C TRP A 13 6.47 2.55 -7.65
N LYS A 14 5.96 1.33 -7.47
CA LYS A 14 5.12 0.61 -8.44
C LYS A 14 3.73 0.39 -7.84
N ARG A 15 2.71 0.26 -8.69
CA ARG A 15 1.36 -0.09 -8.23
C ARG A 15 1.37 -1.50 -7.66
N TYR A 16 0.77 -1.69 -6.49
CA TYR A 16 0.75 -3.01 -5.84
C TYR A 16 -0.08 -4.00 -6.66
N PRO A 17 0.49 -5.14 -7.11
CA PRO A 17 -0.18 -6.05 -8.03
C PRO A 17 -1.09 -7.09 -7.34
N GLY A 18 -1.18 -7.07 -6.01
CA GLY A 18 -1.81 -8.13 -5.21
C GLY A 18 -0.77 -9.06 -4.59
N LYS A 19 -1.13 -9.75 -3.49
CA LYS A 19 -0.22 -10.56 -2.68
C LYS A 19 0.41 -11.69 -3.47
N ASP A 20 -0.41 -12.36 -4.28
CA ASP A 20 -0.03 -13.55 -5.04
C ASP A 20 0.96 -13.26 -6.16
N LYS A 21 1.04 -11.99 -6.60
CA LYS A 21 1.96 -11.55 -7.65
C LYS A 21 3.30 -11.04 -7.11
N VAL A 22 3.49 -11.00 -5.78
CA VAL A 22 4.76 -10.59 -5.17
C VAL A 22 5.67 -11.81 -5.04
N LYS A 23 6.63 -11.94 -5.98
CA LYS A 23 7.54 -13.10 -6.07
C LYS A 23 8.41 -13.34 -4.84
N SER A 24 8.70 -12.30 -4.06
CA SER A 24 9.50 -12.41 -2.83
C SER A 24 8.64 -12.10 -1.61
N GLY A 25 8.96 -12.69 -0.46
CA GLY A 25 8.23 -12.43 0.79
C GLY A 25 7.99 -10.94 1.04
N LEU A 26 6.79 -10.60 1.49
CA LEU A 26 6.32 -9.21 1.67
C LEU A 26 7.24 -8.35 2.53
N SER A 27 8.02 -8.96 3.42
CA SER A 27 9.02 -8.29 4.28
C SER A 27 10.15 -7.60 3.50
N LYS A 28 10.43 -8.02 2.25
CA LYS A 28 11.48 -7.41 1.40
C LYS A 28 11.04 -6.11 0.70
N TYR A 29 9.78 -5.72 0.87
CA TYR A 29 9.18 -4.57 0.20
C TYR A 29 8.69 -3.54 1.21
N LYS A 30 8.79 -2.27 0.83
CA LYS A 30 8.08 -1.18 1.49
C LYS A 30 6.77 -0.93 0.77
N PHE A 31 5.75 -0.60 1.54
CA PHE A 31 4.40 -0.30 1.06
C PHE A 31 4.02 1.11 1.45
N ARG A 32 3.22 1.76 0.60
CA ARG A 32 2.57 3.01 0.93
C ARG A 32 1.17 3.08 0.34
N LEU A 33 0.29 3.76 1.04
CA LEU A 33 -1.06 4.05 0.59
C LEU A 33 -1.16 5.54 0.28
N LEU A 34 -1.62 5.86 -0.91
CA LEU A 34 -1.91 7.23 -1.35
C LEU A 34 -3.42 7.46 -1.40
N ASN A 35 -3.82 8.73 -1.33
CA ASN A 35 -5.17 9.16 -1.72
C ASN A 35 -5.44 8.87 -3.21
N GLU A 36 -6.69 9.01 -3.64
CA GLU A 36 -7.09 8.71 -5.02
C GLU A 36 -6.39 9.57 -6.06
N ALA A 37 -6.18 10.85 -5.74
CA ALA A 37 -5.44 11.79 -6.58
C ALA A 37 -3.91 11.55 -6.61
N LYS A 38 -3.37 10.62 -5.80
CA LYS A 38 -1.93 10.34 -5.66
C LYS A 38 -1.07 11.53 -5.21
N THR A 39 -1.69 12.57 -4.64
CA THR A 39 -1.02 13.78 -4.16
C THR A 39 -0.55 13.67 -2.72
N LYS A 40 -1.16 12.79 -1.91
CA LYS A 40 -0.86 12.67 -0.48
C LYS A 40 -0.65 11.22 -0.06
N THR A 41 0.44 10.96 0.67
CA THR A 41 0.69 9.69 1.35
C THR A 41 -0.12 9.63 2.64
N LEU A 42 -0.98 8.62 2.74
CA LEU A 42 -1.84 8.38 3.92
C LEU A 42 -1.14 7.53 4.97
N VAL A 43 -0.32 6.56 4.53
CA VAL A 43 0.52 5.74 5.39
C VAL A 43 1.66 5.11 4.58
N GLU A 44 2.82 4.96 5.20
CA GLU A 44 3.96 4.22 4.67
C GLU A 44 4.49 3.24 5.73
N GLY A 45 4.93 2.05 5.31
CA GLY A 45 5.51 1.05 6.20
C GLY A 45 5.47 -0.37 5.65
N ASN A 46 5.43 -1.33 6.58
CA ASN A 46 5.26 -2.74 6.23
C ASN A 46 3.83 -3.02 5.71
N TYR A 47 3.66 -4.18 5.08
CA TYR A 47 2.40 -4.58 4.47
C TYR A 47 1.21 -4.53 5.44
N GLN A 48 1.38 -5.05 6.65
CA GLN A 48 0.32 -5.14 7.65
C GLN A 48 -0.17 -3.76 8.10
N LYS A 49 0.74 -2.82 8.38
CA LYS A 49 0.40 -1.44 8.78
C LYS A 49 -0.39 -0.73 7.69
N VAL A 50 0.05 -0.88 6.44
CA VAL A 50 -0.59 -0.22 5.30
C VAL A 50 -1.97 -0.82 5.02
N LEU A 51 -2.12 -2.15 5.06
CA LEU A 51 -3.41 -2.80 4.91
C LEU A 51 -4.40 -2.46 6.03
N LYS A 52 -3.94 -2.41 7.29
CA LYS A 52 -4.79 -2.05 8.42
C LYS A 52 -5.43 -0.67 8.21
N ARG A 53 -4.63 0.30 7.75
CA ARG A 53 -5.13 1.65 7.42
C ARG A 53 -6.07 1.64 6.22
N PHE A 54 -5.74 0.89 5.17
CA PHE A 54 -6.60 0.74 4.00
C PHE A 54 -7.98 0.21 4.38
N ARG A 55 -8.04 -0.91 5.11
CA ARG A 55 -9.29 -1.53 5.58
C ARG A 55 -10.11 -0.58 6.46
N ALA A 56 -9.46 0.15 7.36
CA ALA A 56 -10.16 1.12 8.20
C ALA A 56 -10.83 2.22 7.35
N ILE A 57 -10.13 2.75 6.35
CA ILE A 57 -10.69 3.81 5.48
C ILE A 57 -11.82 3.24 4.63
N GLU A 58 -11.66 2.06 4.03
CA GLU A 58 -12.73 1.40 3.26
C GLU A 58 -13.97 1.14 4.14
N PHE A 59 -13.78 0.68 5.38
CA PHE A 59 -14.87 0.48 6.33
C PHE A 59 -15.68 1.76 6.56
N PHE A 60 -15.02 2.90 6.78
CA PHE A 60 -15.72 4.18 6.96
C PHE A 60 -16.38 4.70 5.69
N LYS A 61 -15.87 4.35 4.51
CA LYS A 61 -16.50 4.72 3.23
C LYS A 61 -17.80 3.98 2.98
N HIS A 62 -17.85 2.68 3.29
CA HIS A 62 -19.01 1.82 3.05
C HIS A 62 -20.08 1.86 4.14
N ARG A 63 -19.83 2.60 5.23
CA ARG A 63 -20.80 2.79 6.31
C ARG A 63 -21.73 4.00 6.08
N LYS A 64 -21.60 4.68 4.94
CA LYS A 64 -22.48 5.77 4.51
C LYS A 64 -23.63 5.26 3.67
#